data_AF-A0A519WY11-F1
#
_entry.id   AF-A0A519WY11-F1
#
_cell.length_a   1.000
_cell.length_b   1.000
_cell.length_c   1.000
_cell.angle_alpha   90.00
_cell.angle_beta   90.00
_cell.angle_gamma   90.00
#
_symmetry.space_group_name_H-M   'P 1'
#
loop_
_entity.id
_entity.type
_entity.pdbx_description
1 polymer ?
#
loop_
_entity_poly.entity_id
_entity_poly.type
_entity_poly.pdbx_seq_one_letter_code
_entity_poly.pdbx_strand_id
1 'polypeptide(L)'
;MKASLLLSLSYMPNNESRLGFKSKDDSARISRLSNALGFIGNMKHLIHAIDHQGRQDCAYELKNWEGLQWVLNCKLTKGIVALDLWFQNFGFEEQLRTTFSWQGNTQDFRDSINHMIDQAGHYKYFKKY
;
A
#
# COMPACT_ATOMS: atom_id res chain seq x y z
N MET A 1 11.88 -8.11 17.80
CA MET A 1 11.33 -8.90 16.67
C MET A 1 11.39 -8.03 15.43
N LYS A 2 11.97 -8.50 14.31
CA LYS A 2 11.86 -7.81 13.01
C LYS A 2 10.46 -8.11 12.47
N ALA A 3 9.60 -7.11 12.38
CA ALA A 3 8.31 -7.25 11.74
C ALA A 3 8.52 -7.03 10.24
N SER A 4 8.87 -8.08 9.50
CA SER A 4 9.08 -7.96 8.05
C SER A 4 7.76 -7.61 7.34
N LEU A 5 7.74 -6.48 6.65
CA LEU A 5 6.69 -6.12 5.70
C LEU A 5 7.19 -6.41 4.28
N LEU A 6 6.31 -7.01 3.47
CA LEU A 6 6.50 -7.08 2.03
C LEU A 6 5.29 -6.46 1.34
N LEU A 7 5.55 -5.35 0.66
CA LEU A 7 4.66 -4.70 -0.29
C LEU A 7 5.10 -5.10 -1.69
N SER A 8 4.15 -5.55 -2.49
CA SER A 8 4.41 -5.93 -3.88
C SER A 8 3.35 -5.33 -4.78
N LEU A 9 3.78 -4.68 -5.86
CA LEU A 9 2.89 -4.28 -6.94
C LEU A 9 3.31 -5.03 -8.19
N SER A 10 2.40 -5.85 -8.71
CA SER A 10 2.62 -6.65 -9.91
C SER A 10 1.63 -6.27 -10.99
N TYR A 11 2.08 -6.29 -12.24
CA TYR A 11 1.19 -6.14 -13.39
C TYR A 11 0.68 -7.50 -13.84
N MET A 12 -0.61 -7.53 -14.11
CA MET A 12 -1.34 -8.64 -14.70
C MET A 12 -1.54 -8.37 -16.20
N PRO A 13 -1.89 -9.41 -16.99
CA PRO A 13 -2.37 -9.21 -18.36
C PRO A 13 -3.49 -8.15 -18.40
N ASN A 14 -3.60 -7.42 -19.52
CA ASN A 14 -4.59 -6.34 -19.73
C ASN A 14 -4.34 -5.04 -18.95
N ASN A 15 -3.10 -4.73 -18.58
CA ASN A 15 -2.74 -3.54 -17.78
C ASN A 15 -3.44 -3.48 -16.41
N GLU A 16 -3.90 -4.62 -15.92
CA GLU A 16 -4.39 -4.74 -14.57
C GLU A 16 -3.20 -4.73 -13.60
N SER A 17 -3.39 -4.17 -12.41
CA SER A 17 -2.36 -4.19 -11.37
C SER A 17 -2.86 -4.90 -10.14
N ARG A 18 -1.93 -5.42 -9.35
CA ARG A 18 -2.23 -6.22 -8.17
C ARG A 18 -1.29 -5.83 -7.07
N LEU A 19 -1.88 -5.33 -5.98
CA LEU A 19 -1.19 -4.92 -4.77
C LEU A 19 -1.29 -6.03 -3.73
N GLY A 20 -0.16 -6.39 -3.15
CA GLY A 20 -0.04 -7.40 -2.10
C GLY A 20 0.60 -6.79 -0.86
N PHE A 21 0.05 -7.15 0.29
CA PHE A 21 0.56 -6.90 1.62
C PHE A 21 0.86 -8.25 2.25
N LYS A 22 2.07 -8.43 2.78
CA LYS A 22 2.44 -9.65 3.48
C LYS A 22 3.30 -9.33 4.69
N SER A 23 2.95 -9.93 5.82
CA SER A 23 3.75 -9.99 7.03
C SER A 23 4.01 -11.46 7.37
N LYS A 24 4.58 -11.72 8.55
CA LYS A 24 4.79 -13.08 9.03
C LYS A 24 3.46 -13.81 9.26
N ASP A 25 2.48 -13.12 9.82
CA ASP A 25 1.27 -13.70 10.36
C ASP A 25 0.01 -13.35 9.54
N ASP A 26 0.13 -12.39 8.61
CA ASP A 26 -1.01 -11.87 7.86
C ASP A 26 -0.65 -11.58 6.39
N SER A 27 -1.67 -11.61 5.53
CA SER A 27 -1.54 -11.19 4.14
C SER A 27 -2.86 -10.71 3.56
N ALA A 28 -2.80 -9.62 2.81
CA ALA A 28 -3.92 -9.13 2.02
C ALA A 28 -3.51 -8.87 0.59
N ARG A 29 -4.50 -8.86 -0.30
CA ARG A 29 -4.29 -8.63 -1.72
C ARG A 29 -5.48 -7.92 -2.34
N ILE A 30 -5.16 -6.90 -3.12
CA ILE A 30 -6.11 -6.18 -3.95
C ILE A 30 -5.75 -6.48 -5.40
N SER A 31 -6.62 -7.23 -6.08
CA SER A 31 -6.46 -7.51 -7.51
C SER A 31 -7.12 -6.42 -8.32
N ARG A 32 -6.58 -6.15 -9.52
CA ARG A 32 -7.12 -5.19 -10.49
C ARG A 32 -7.27 -3.79 -9.89
N LEU A 33 -6.24 -3.34 -9.19
CA LEU A 33 -6.17 -2.01 -8.57
C LEU A 33 -6.16 -0.94 -9.67
N SER A 34 -7.10 0.01 -9.58
CA SER A 34 -7.32 1.04 -10.61
C SER A 34 -6.45 2.28 -10.42
N ASN A 35 -5.98 2.53 -9.19
CA ASN A 35 -5.23 3.73 -8.82
C ASN A 35 -3.77 3.43 -8.39
N ALA A 36 -3.16 2.39 -8.96
CA ALA A 36 -1.84 1.90 -8.58
C ALA A 36 -0.69 2.92 -8.72
N LEU A 37 -0.69 3.71 -9.79
CA LEU A 37 0.29 4.78 -9.99
C LEU A 37 0.17 5.88 -8.92
N GLY A 38 -1.07 6.28 -8.62
CA GLY A 38 -1.35 7.23 -7.55
C GLY A 38 -0.90 6.70 -6.19
N PHE A 39 -1.13 5.40 -5.94
CA PHE A 39 -0.64 4.73 -4.74
C PHE A 39 0.88 4.75 -4.62
N ILE A 40 1.63 4.44 -5.69
CA ILE A 40 3.10 4.54 -5.69
C ILE A 40 3.56 5.96 -5.34
N GLY A 41 2.97 6.98 -5.98
CA GLY A 41 3.31 8.38 -5.71
C GLY A 41 3.08 8.75 -4.24
N ASN A 42 1.93 8.35 -3.70
CA ASN A 42 1.57 8.55 -2.30
C ASN A 42 2.54 7.88 -1.33
N MET A 43 2.92 6.63 -1.57
CA MET A 43 3.90 5.91 -0.75
C MET A 43 5.29 6.56 -0.81
N LYS A 44 5.69 7.06 -1.99
CA LYS A 44 6.96 7.79 -2.15
C LYS A 44 6.95 9.12 -1.40
N HIS A 45 5.84 9.85 -1.42
CA HIS A 45 5.69 11.06 -0.60
C HIS A 45 5.71 10.75 0.89
N LEU A 46 5.11 9.64 1.30
CA LEU A 46 5.07 9.24 2.71
C LEU A 46 6.47 8.92 3.25
N ILE A 47 7.29 8.14 2.54
CA ILE A 47 8.68 7.89 2.99
C ILE A 47 9.47 9.20 3.09
N HIS A 48 9.27 10.12 2.14
CA HIS A 48 9.91 11.43 2.16
C HIS A 48 9.45 12.27 3.36
N ALA A 49 8.16 12.26 3.68
CA ALA A 49 7.61 12.95 4.85
C ALA A 49 8.15 12.37 6.17
N ILE A 50 8.29 11.04 6.26
CA ILE A 50 8.90 10.37 7.41
C ILE A 50 10.36 10.84 7.60
N ASP A 51 11.13 10.92 6.52
CA ASP A 51 12.53 11.34 6.54
C ASP A 51 12.70 12.80 7.01
N HIS A 52 11.72 13.66 6.72
CA HIS A 52 11.76 15.10 7.03
C HIS A 52 10.89 15.50 8.23
N GLN A 53 10.46 14.54 9.05
CA GLN A 53 9.59 14.79 10.22
C GLN A 53 8.29 15.55 9.89
N GLY A 54 7.80 15.43 8.65
CA GLY A 54 6.51 16.01 8.21
C GLY A 54 5.31 15.29 8.81
N ARG A 55 4.08 15.67 8.47
CA ARG A 55 2.86 14.96 8.91
C ARG A 55 2.87 13.51 8.41
N GLN A 56 2.62 12.55 9.30
CA GLN A 56 2.91 11.13 9.07
C GLN A 56 1.66 10.25 9.11
N ASP A 57 0.56 10.77 9.66
CA ASP A 57 -0.71 10.07 9.74
C ASP A 57 -1.53 10.36 8.47
N CYS A 58 -1.71 9.31 7.67
CA CYS A 58 -2.30 9.38 6.34
C CYS A 58 -3.27 8.22 6.11
N ALA A 59 -4.33 8.49 5.36
CA ALA A 59 -5.29 7.51 4.87
C ALA A 59 -5.24 7.52 3.34
N TYR A 60 -5.12 6.35 2.72
CA TYR A 60 -5.05 6.21 1.26
C TYR A 60 -6.17 5.32 0.77
N GLU A 61 -7.02 5.87 -0.09
CA GLU A 61 -8.03 5.10 -0.78
C GLU A 61 -7.41 4.23 -1.85
N LEU A 62 -7.81 2.96 -1.87
CA LEU A 62 -7.43 1.95 -2.85
C LEU A 62 -8.71 1.42 -3.46
N LYS A 63 -8.76 1.38 -4.80
CA LYS A 63 -9.98 0.96 -5.50
C LYS A 63 -9.64 -0.08 -6.57
N ASN A 64 -10.49 -1.09 -6.70
CA ASN A 64 -10.38 -2.03 -7.82
C ASN A 64 -11.37 -1.68 -8.95
N TRP A 65 -11.22 -2.35 -10.10
CA TRP A 65 -12.07 -2.18 -11.28
C TRP A 65 -13.57 -2.51 -11.05
N GLU A 66 -13.88 -3.48 -10.19
CA GLU A 66 -15.25 -3.82 -9.73
C GLU A 66 -15.84 -2.71 -8.85
N GLY A 67 -14.98 -1.77 -8.46
CA GLY A 67 -15.33 -0.61 -7.70
C GLY A 67 -15.13 -0.75 -6.19
N LEU A 68 -14.82 -1.95 -5.70
CA LEU A 68 -14.53 -2.22 -4.30
C LEU A 68 -13.45 -1.26 -3.77
N GLN A 69 -13.64 -0.79 -2.54
CA GLN A 69 -12.78 0.20 -1.90
C GLN A 69 -12.11 -0.38 -0.65
N TRP A 70 -10.86 0.02 -0.46
CA TRP A 70 -10.11 -0.18 0.77
C TRP A 70 -9.50 1.14 1.17
N VAL A 71 -9.26 1.30 2.46
CA VAL A 71 -8.43 2.39 2.97
C VAL A 71 -7.22 1.77 3.62
N LEU A 72 -6.04 2.24 3.21
CA LEU A 72 -4.79 1.99 3.90
C LEU A 72 -4.52 3.15 4.83
N ASN A 73 -4.63 2.91 6.12
CA ASN A 73 -4.21 3.84 7.14
C ASN A 73 -2.76 3.59 7.53
N CYS A 74 -1.99 4.67 7.58
CA CYS A 74 -0.63 4.69 8.08
C CYS A 74 -0.55 5.66 9.25
N LYS A 75 0.00 5.19 10.37
CA LYS A 75 0.30 6.02 11.54
C LYS A 75 1.76 5.86 11.92
N LEU A 76 2.42 6.95 12.30
CA LEU A 76 3.80 6.89 12.80
C LEU A 76 3.84 7.44 14.23
N THR A 77 4.35 6.62 15.15
CA THR A 77 4.51 7.01 16.55
C THR A 77 5.89 6.57 17.02
N LYS A 78 6.73 7.55 17.41
CA LYS A 78 8.08 7.29 17.97
C LYS A 78 8.94 6.33 17.13
N GLY A 79 8.94 6.49 15.80
CA GLY A 79 9.72 5.64 14.89
C GLY A 79 9.10 4.28 14.56
N ILE A 80 7.87 4.04 15.03
CA ILE A 80 7.09 2.84 14.71
C ILE A 80 5.95 3.20 13.77
N VAL A 81 5.92 2.55 12.61
CA VAL A 81 4.85 2.63 11.62
C VAL A 81 3.81 1.56 11.93
N ALA A 82 2.54 1.95 11.99
CA ALA A 82 1.40 1.06 12.00
C ALA A 82 0.63 1.21 10.68
N LEU A 83 0.37 0.09 10.00
CA LEU A 83 -0.41 -0.01 8.78
C LEU A 83 -1.65 -0.85 9.04
N ASP A 84 -2.81 -0.29 8.76
CA ASP A 84 -4.08 -1.01 8.78
C ASP A 84 -4.76 -0.85 7.43
N LEU A 85 -5.03 -1.97 6.77
CA LEU A 85 -5.82 -2.02 5.55
C LEU A 85 -7.22 -2.50 5.91
N TRP A 86 -8.24 -1.71 5.65
CA TRP A 86 -9.61 -2.13 5.83
C TRP A 86 -10.43 -2.01 4.56
N PHE A 87 -11.40 -2.90 4.46
CA PHE A 87 -12.40 -2.88 3.39
C PHE A 87 -13.51 -1.88 3.73
N GLN A 88 -13.92 -1.10 2.73
CA GLN A 88 -15.03 -0.16 2.79
C GLN A 88 -16.03 -0.53 1.68
N ASN A 89 -17.31 -0.69 2.04
CA ASN A 89 -18.35 -0.97 1.06
C ASN A 89 -18.90 0.33 0.47
N PHE A 90 -19.31 0.26 -0.78
CA PHE A 90 -19.81 1.40 -1.54
C PHE A 90 -20.93 2.14 -0.81
N GLY A 91 -20.71 3.44 -0.56
CA GLY A 91 -21.73 4.35 -0.03
C GLY A 91 -21.78 4.45 1.50
N PHE A 92 -20.93 3.72 2.22
CA PHE A 92 -20.82 3.85 3.68
C PHE A 92 -19.37 4.14 4.08
N GLU A 93 -19.16 5.13 4.95
CA GLU A 93 -17.85 5.47 5.53
C GLU A 93 -17.44 4.55 6.69
N GLU A 94 -18.23 3.52 6.97
CA GLU A 94 -17.95 2.59 8.06
C GLU A 94 -16.84 1.59 7.71
N GLN A 95 -15.89 1.46 8.62
CA GLN A 95 -14.86 0.41 8.58
C GLN A 95 -15.54 -0.95 8.79
N LEU A 96 -15.69 -1.72 7.72
CA LEU A 96 -16.38 -3.00 7.81
C LEU A 96 -15.51 -4.13 8.36
N ARG A 97 -14.26 -4.18 7.90
CA ARG A 97 -13.33 -5.26 8.26
C ARG A 97 -11.89 -4.86 8.04
N THR A 98 -11.07 -4.99 9.07
CA THR A 98 -9.60 -4.96 8.91
C THR A 98 -9.17 -6.22 8.16
N THR A 99 -8.59 -6.03 6.99
CA THR A 99 -8.13 -7.09 6.08
C THR A 99 -6.65 -7.36 6.19
N PHE A 100 -5.88 -6.41 6.71
CA PHE A 100 -4.47 -6.58 7.03
C PHE A 100 -4.05 -5.59 8.12
N SER A 101 -3.21 -6.03 9.04
CA SER A 101 -2.57 -5.15 10.01
C SER A 101 -1.08 -5.47 10.15
N TRP A 102 -0.26 -4.44 10.24
CA TRP A 102 1.17 -4.56 10.45
C TRP A 102 1.71 -3.41 11.28
N GLN A 103 2.70 -3.71 12.11
CA GLN A 103 3.44 -2.71 12.86
C GLN A 103 4.93 -3.04 12.82
N GLY A 104 5.76 -2.06 12.52
CA GLY A 104 7.22 -2.22 12.48
C GLY A 104 7.96 -0.90 12.49
N ASN A 105 9.29 -0.96 12.39
CA ASN A 105 10.09 0.26 12.37
C ASN A 105 10.01 0.96 11.00
N THR A 106 10.40 2.23 10.95
CA THR A 106 10.43 3.03 9.72
C THR A 106 11.35 2.47 8.64
N GLN A 107 12.43 1.78 9.01
CA GLN A 107 13.36 1.20 8.05
C GLN A 107 12.74 0.02 7.29
N ASP A 108 12.11 -0.93 7.99
CA ASP A 108 11.42 -2.07 7.38
C ASP A 108 10.29 -1.58 6.44
N PHE A 109 9.58 -0.53 6.85
CA PHE A 109 8.57 0.12 6.01
C PHE A 109 9.17 0.75 4.74
N ARG A 110 10.26 1.52 4.90
CA ARG A 110 10.96 2.18 3.79
C ARG A 110 11.50 1.16 2.79
N ASP A 111 12.15 0.11 3.29
CA ASP A 111 12.71 -0.95 2.45
C ASP A 111 11.62 -1.66 1.65
N SER A 112 10.47 -1.92 2.29
CA SER A 112 9.32 -2.51 1.62
C SER A 112 8.72 -1.61 0.53
N ILE A 113 8.64 -0.30 0.74
CA ILE A 113 8.16 0.65 -0.27
C ILE A 113 9.14 0.74 -1.44
N ASN A 114 10.43 0.86 -1.16
CA ASN A 114 11.45 0.93 -2.20
C ASN A 114 11.45 -0.34 -3.05
N HIS A 115 11.37 -1.52 -2.40
CA HIS A 115 11.23 -2.79 -3.10
C HIS A 115 10.01 -2.81 -4.03
N MET A 116 8.84 -2.35 -3.56
CA MET A 116 7.63 -2.25 -4.38
C MET A 116 7.82 -1.33 -5.59
N ILE A 117 8.45 -0.17 -5.40
CA ILE A 117 8.70 0.82 -6.47
C ILE A 117 9.66 0.26 -7.50
N ASP A 118 10.74 -0.39 -7.07
CA ASP A 118 11.72 -1.02 -7.96
C ASP A 118 11.06 -2.12 -8.79
N GLN A 119 10.27 -2.99 -8.16
CA GLN A 119 9.47 -4.01 -8.85
C GLN A 119 8.52 -3.37 -9.87
N ALA A 120 7.82 -2.29 -9.50
CA ALA A 120 6.92 -1.58 -10.39
C ALA A 120 7.64 -0.92 -11.58
N GLY A 121 8.87 -0.42 -11.38
CA GLY A 121 9.70 0.19 -12.43
C GLY A 121 10.10 -0.77 -13.54
N HIS A 122 10.14 -2.07 -13.28
CA HIS A 122 10.41 -3.09 -14.30
C HIS A 122 9.26 -3.32 -15.28
N TYR A 123 8.06 -2.80 -14.98
CA TYR A 123 6.91 -2.95 -15.85
C TYR A 123 6.79 -1.77 -16.82
N LYS A 124 6.59 -2.08 -18.10
CA LYS A 124 6.36 -1.05 -19.12
C LYS A 124 4.94 -0.52 -18.95
N TYR A 125 4.82 0.71 -18.45
CA TYR A 125 3.56 1.44 -18.28
C TYR A 125 2.85 1.79 -19.61
N PHE A 126 3.49 1.52 -20.74
CA PHE A 126 2.96 1.83 -22.08
C PHE A 126 2.86 0.56 -22.91
N LYS A 127 1.71 0.36 -23.55
CA LYS A 127 1.62 -0.47 -24.76
C LYS A 127 2.63 0.12 -25.75
N LYS A 128 3.59 -0.68 -26.21
CA LYS A 128 4.22 -0.40 -27.50
C LYS A 128 3.10 -0.54 -28.52
N TYR A 129 2.63 0.60 -29.03
CA TYR A 129 1.84 0.64 -30.26
C TYR A 129 2.70 0.18 -31.43
#